data_AF-A0A5Y9FLC6-F1
#
_entry.id   AF-A0A5Y9FLC6-F1
#
_cell.length_a   1.000
_cell.length_b   1.000
_cell.length_c   1.000
_cell.angle_alpha   90.00
_cell.angle_beta   90.00
_cell.angle_gamma   90.00
#
_symmetry.space_group_name_H-M   'P 1'
#
loop_
_entity.id
_entity.type
_entity.pdbx_description
1 polymer ?
#
loop_
_entity_poly.entity_id
_entity_poly.type
_entity_poly.pdbx_seq_one_letter_code
_entity_poly.pdbx_strand_id
1 'polypeptide(L)'
;IRSGLRSVVIDIPYDAYANVDEKGRLVNEDYAYIYDEVSSHRGTLKSYSFFNEWELSALLLGNIKASPTAAVGFKARQQQALFLQAQLGDKNAFKSLGLAVLCSNSFLTGQHWNKLRAKMIYDLHDYHYESLLDEFGM
;
A
#
# COMPACT_ATOMS: atom_id res chain seq x y z
N ILE A 1 9.04 -10.50 -10.01
CA ILE A 1 8.44 -11.01 -8.75
C ILE A 1 7.75 -9.84 -8.06
N ARG A 2 6.41 -9.79 -8.05
CA ARG A 2 5.63 -8.80 -7.27
C ARG A 2 5.79 -9.17 -5.78
N SER A 3 6.65 -8.47 -5.03
CA SER A 3 6.89 -8.45 -3.55
C SER A 3 6.76 -9.71 -2.66
N GLY A 4 6.29 -10.87 -3.13
CA GLY A 4 5.90 -12.03 -2.32
C GLY A 4 4.65 -11.80 -1.45
N LEU A 5 4.01 -10.62 -1.54
CA LEU A 5 2.91 -10.24 -0.67
C LEU A 5 1.65 -11.06 -1.01
N ARG A 6 1.15 -11.77 0.00
CA ARG A 6 -0.06 -12.58 -0.06
C ARG A 6 -0.96 -12.27 1.13
N SER A 7 -2.26 -12.32 0.90
CA SER A 7 -3.25 -12.35 1.96
C SER A 7 -3.11 -13.64 2.79
N VAL A 8 -3.38 -13.54 4.09
CA VAL A 8 -3.51 -14.71 4.99
C VAL A 8 -4.96 -15.03 5.35
N VAL A 9 -5.90 -14.17 4.97
CA VAL A 9 -7.34 -14.30 5.32
C VAL A 9 -8.16 -14.89 4.18
N ILE A 10 -7.67 -14.80 2.94
CA ILE A 10 -8.32 -15.34 1.75
C ILE A 10 -7.26 -15.59 0.66
N ASP A 11 -7.42 -16.68 -0.09
CA ASP A 11 -6.58 -16.95 -1.26
C ASP A 11 -7.05 -16.09 -2.44
N ILE A 12 -6.16 -15.20 -2.89
CA ILE A 12 -6.41 -14.31 -4.03
C ILE A 12 -5.59 -14.81 -5.22
N PRO A 13 -6.24 -15.27 -6.32
CA PRO A 13 -5.53 -15.65 -7.54
C PRO A 13 -4.86 -14.42 -8.17
N TYR A 14 -3.75 -14.62 -8.87
CA TYR A 14 -2.99 -13.50 -9.44
C TYR A 14 -3.79 -12.67 -10.44
N ASP A 15 -4.72 -13.32 -11.16
CA ASP A 15 -5.57 -12.67 -12.16
C ASP A 15 -6.61 -11.74 -11.52
N ALA A 16 -6.90 -11.91 -10.23
CA ALA A 16 -7.77 -11.02 -9.48
C ALA A 16 -7.06 -9.78 -8.93
N TYR A 17 -5.72 -9.69 -9.02
CA TYR A 17 -4.97 -8.56 -8.46
C TYR A 17 -5.25 -7.29 -9.26
N ALA A 18 -5.68 -6.23 -8.56
CA ALA A 18 -6.02 -4.93 -9.17
C ALA A 18 -6.90 -5.07 -10.42
N ASN A 19 -7.85 -6.00 -10.42
CA ASN A 19 -8.81 -6.24 -11.50
C ASN A 19 -9.94 -5.18 -11.49
N VAL A 20 -9.54 -3.92 -11.33
CA VAL A 20 -10.42 -2.75 -11.24
C VAL A 20 -9.96 -1.66 -12.19
N ASP A 21 -10.91 -0.91 -12.74
CA ASP A 21 -10.66 0.28 -13.55
C ASP A 21 -10.23 1.47 -12.66
N GLU A 22 -9.87 2.60 -13.29
CA GLU A 22 -9.50 3.84 -12.59
C GLU A 22 -10.61 4.39 -11.67
N LYS A 23 -11.86 3.96 -11.86
CA LYS A 23 -13.02 4.32 -11.03
C LYS A 23 -13.30 3.30 -9.93
N GLY A 24 -12.49 2.24 -9.82
CA GLY A 24 -12.63 1.17 -8.84
C GLY A 24 -13.68 0.12 -9.20
N ARG A 25 -14.13 0.05 -10.47
CA ARG A 25 -15.12 -0.93 -10.95
C ARG A 25 -14.41 -2.16 -11.50
N LEU A 26 -14.96 -3.34 -11.25
CA LEU A 26 -14.41 -4.60 -11.74
C LEU A 26 -14.29 -4.61 -13.26
N VAL A 27 -13.13 -5.02 -13.77
CA VAL A 27 -12.89 -5.20 -15.21
C VAL A 27 -13.35 -6.59 -15.67
N ASN A 28 -13.15 -7.61 -14.83
CA ASN A 28 -13.65 -8.96 -15.01
C ASN A 28 -14.48 -9.40 -13.79
N GLU A 29 -15.69 -9.93 -14.03
CA GLU A 29 -16.61 -10.40 -12.98
C GLU A 29 -16.30 -11.82 -12.47
N ASP A 30 -15.42 -12.59 -13.13
CA ASP A 30 -15.07 -13.97 -12.74
C ASP A 30 -14.62 -14.07 -11.26
N TYR A 31 -14.05 -13.00 -10.71
CA TYR A 31 -13.56 -12.92 -9.33
C TYR A 31 -14.37 -11.98 -8.44
N ALA A 32 -15.56 -11.53 -8.87
CA ALA A 32 -16.38 -10.56 -8.12
C ALA A 32 -16.63 -11.01 -6.67
N TYR A 33 -16.86 -12.31 -6.46
CA TYR A 33 -17.09 -12.88 -5.13
C TYR A 33 -15.92 -12.62 -4.15
N ILE A 34 -14.67 -12.55 -4.62
CA ILE A 34 -13.51 -12.26 -3.77
C ILE A 34 -13.52 -10.79 -3.32
N TYR A 35 -13.92 -9.89 -4.22
CA TYR A 35 -14.02 -8.47 -3.92
C TYR A 35 -15.13 -8.20 -2.91
N ASP A 36 -16.28 -8.85 -3.08
CA ASP A 36 -17.40 -8.77 -2.15
C ASP A 36 -17.05 -9.35 -0.78
N GLU A 37 -16.39 -10.51 -0.75
CA GLU A 37 -15.93 -11.16 0.48
C GLU A 37 -14.95 -10.25 1.24
N VAL A 38 -13.94 -9.69 0.56
CA VAL A 38 -13.00 -8.75 1.18
C VAL A 38 -13.73 -7.50 1.66
N SER A 39 -14.58 -6.89 0.83
CA SER A 39 -15.28 -5.65 1.17
C SER A 39 -16.23 -5.82 2.36
N SER A 40 -16.92 -6.95 2.47
CA SER A 40 -17.85 -7.24 3.58
C SER A 40 -17.14 -7.43 4.92
N HIS A 41 -15.89 -7.87 4.92
CA HIS A 41 -15.09 -8.07 6.12
C HIS A 41 -14.25 -6.84 6.51
N ARG A 42 -14.10 -5.86 5.62
CA ARG A 42 -13.46 -4.58 5.97
C ARG A 42 -14.23 -3.87 7.07
N GLY A 43 -13.49 -3.30 8.03
CA GLY A 43 -14.09 -2.65 9.20
C GLY A 43 -14.61 -3.61 10.27
N THR A 44 -14.55 -4.94 10.05
CA THR A 44 -14.80 -5.91 11.12
C THR A 44 -13.57 -6.03 12.00
N LEU A 45 -13.73 -5.76 13.30
CA LEU A 45 -12.61 -5.76 14.24
C LEU A 45 -12.64 -7.01 15.14
N LYS A 46 -11.97 -8.08 14.70
CA LYS A 46 -11.65 -9.24 15.58
C LYS A 46 -10.35 -9.02 16.35
N SER A 47 -9.33 -8.46 15.69
CA SER A 47 -8.07 -7.98 16.27
C SER A 47 -7.43 -6.97 15.32
N TYR A 48 -6.49 -6.15 15.79
CA TYR A 48 -5.76 -5.22 14.92
C TYR A 48 -5.04 -5.94 13.77
N SER A 49 -4.39 -7.07 14.06
CA SER A 49 -3.72 -7.87 13.02
C SER A 49 -4.73 -8.39 12.00
N PHE A 50 -5.88 -8.90 12.44
CA PHE A 50 -6.91 -9.42 11.54
C PHE A 50 -7.51 -8.33 10.65
N PHE A 51 -7.82 -7.17 11.23
CA PHE A 51 -8.29 -6.00 10.48
C PHE A 51 -7.29 -5.57 9.40
N ASN A 52 -6.01 -5.49 9.75
CA ASN A 52 -4.96 -5.10 8.82
C ASN A 52 -4.77 -6.09 7.67
N GLU A 53 -5.04 -7.38 7.87
CA GLU A 53 -4.99 -8.38 6.79
C GLU A 53 -6.14 -8.23 5.79
N TRP A 54 -7.32 -7.80 6.23
CA TRP A 54 -8.41 -7.44 5.32
C TRP A 54 -8.09 -6.15 4.54
N GLU A 55 -7.50 -5.14 5.19
CA GLU A 55 -7.02 -3.94 4.50
C GLU A 55 -5.93 -4.27 3.48
N LEU A 56 -5.00 -5.17 3.82
CA LEU A 56 -3.98 -5.64 2.88
C LEU A 56 -4.58 -6.38 1.69
N SER A 57 -5.58 -7.22 1.93
CA SER A 57 -6.29 -7.95 0.87
C SER A 57 -7.01 -6.98 -0.06
N ALA A 58 -7.66 -5.95 0.49
CA ALA A 58 -8.31 -4.91 -0.29
C ALA A 58 -7.31 -4.11 -1.13
N LEU A 59 -6.14 -3.79 -0.58
CA LEU A 59 -5.06 -3.13 -1.30
C LEU A 59 -4.54 -4.00 -2.46
N LEU A 60 -4.42 -5.31 -2.26
CA LEU A 60 -4.03 -6.27 -3.31
C LEU A 60 -5.03 -6.33 -4.48
N LEU A 61 -6.31 -6.13 -4.16
CA LEU A 61 -7.40 -6.03 -5.13
C LEU A 61 -7.51 -4.64 -5.78
N GLY A 62 -6.58 -3.72 -5.51
CA GLY A 62 -6.51 -2.41 -6.15
C GLY A 62 -7.22 -1.28 -5.40
N ASN A 63 -7.67 -1.50 -4.16
CA ASN A 63 -8.19 -0.41 -3.34
C ASN A 63 -7.04 0.42 -2.76
N ILE A 64 -6.65 1.48 -3.47
CA ILE A 64 -5.53 2.38 -3.12
C ILE A 64 -5.68 3.00 -1.72
N LYS A 65 -6.92 3.21 -1.25
CA LYS A 65 -7.20 3.81 0.05
C LYS A 65 -7.16 2.81 1.20
N ALA A 66 -7.07 1.52 0.90
CA ALA A 66 -6.91 0.50 1.92
C ALA A 66 -5.45 0.51 2.40
N SER A 67 -5.24 0.74 3.70
CA SER A 67 -3.89 0.84 4.25
C SER A 67 -3.81 0.06 5.55
N PRO A 68 -3.01 -1.02 5.63
CA PRO A 68 -2.73 -1.66 6.90
C PRO A 68 -1.96 -0.71 7.80
N THR A 69 -2.35 -0.65 9.07
CA THR A 69 -1.74 0.24 10.08
C THR A 69 -0.40 -0.31 10.60
N ALA A 70 0.40 0.54 11.25
CA ALA A 70 1.68 0.14 11.86
C ALA A 70 1.55 -0.85 13.04
N ALA A 71 0.32 -1.13 13.49
CA ALA A 71 0.03 -2.02 14.62
C ALA A 71 0.09 -3.52 14.25
N VAL A 72 0.61 -3.88 13.07
CA VAL A 72 0.72 -5.27 12.57
C VAL A 72 1.80 -6.13 13.22
N GLY A 73 2.68 -5.57 14.06
CA GLY A 73 3.80 -6.31 14.65
C GLY A 73 4.94 -6.69 13.68
N PHE A 74 4.73 -6.60 12.36
CA PHE A 74 5.71 -6.90 11.32
C PHE A 74 6.03 -5.66 10.47
N LYS A 75 7.13 -4.97 10.79
CA LYS A 75 7.59 -3.78 10.06
C LYS A 75 7.74 -4.03 8.56
N ALA A 76 8.27 -5.20 8.17
CA ALA A 76 8.48 -5.55 6.77
C ALA A 76 7.17 -5.62 5.95
N ARG A 77 6.08 -6.12 6.55
CA ARG A 77 4.79 -6.29 5.86
C ARG A 77 4.13 -4.94 5.59
N GLN A 78 4.22 -4.02 6.55
CA GLN A 78 3.77 -2.64 6.35
C GLN A 78 4.54 -1.95 5.22
N GLN A 79 5.86 -2.17 5.13
CA GLN A 79 6.65 -1.60 4.04
C GLN A 79 6.23 -2.18 2.67
N GLN A 80 6.03 -3.49 2.57
CA GLN A 80 5.55 -4.12 1.33
C GLN A 80 4.18 -3.56 0.90
N ALA A 81 3.28 -3.32 1.86
CA ALA A 81 2.01 -2.65 1.57
C ALA A 81 2.19 -1.21 1.11
N LEU A 82 3.10 -0.45 1.74
CA LEU A 82 3.40 0.93 1.35
C LEU A 82 3.98 1.02 -0.08
N PHE A 83 4.88 0.10 -0.44
CA PHE A 83 5.37 -0.02 -1.81
C PHE A 83 4.25 -0.34 -2.80
N LEU A 84 3.37 -1.28 -2.46
CA LEU A 84 2.22 -1.61 -3.32
C LEU A 84 1.28 -0.41 -3.49
N GLN A 85 1.00 0.32 -2.41
CA GLN A 85 0.16 1.50 -2.44
C GLN A 85 0.75 2.61 -3.33
N ALA A 86 2.08 2.81 -3.29
CA ALA A 86 2.78 3.70 -4.19
C ALA A 86 2.70 3.20 -5.65
N GLN A 87 2.87 1.91 -5.92
CA GLN A 87 2.74 1.31 -7.26
C GLN A 87 1.33 1.47 -7.85
N LEU A 88 0.30 1.56 -7.01
CA LEU A 88 -1.06 1.84 -7.44
C LEU A 88 -1.35 3.35 -7.60
N GLY A 89 -0.39 4.23 -7.32
CA GLY A 89 -0.48 5.67 -7.57
C GLY A 89 -0.83 6.55 -6.36
N ASP A 90 -0.76 6.06 -5.11
CA ASP A 90 -0.98 6.94 -3.95
C ASP A 90 0.22 7.89 -3.73
N LYS A 91 -0.02 9.18 -3.95
CA LYS A 91 0.96 10.26 -3.74
C LYS A 91 1.53 10.27 -2.32
N ASN A 92 0.67 10.02 -1.32
CA ASN A 92 1.09 10.03 0.08
C ASN A 92 1.92 8.79 0.43
N ALA A 93 1.69 7.67 -0.27
CA ALA A 93 2.50 6.47 -0.11
C ALA A 93 3.94 6.71 -0.61
N PHE A 94 4.11 7.37 -1.76
CA PHE A 94 5.43 7.78 -2.27
C PHE A 94 6.17 8.69 -1.28
N LYS A 95 5.49 9.70 -0.73
CA LYS A 95 6.04 10.58 0.30
C LYS A 95 6.51 9.80 1.52
N SER A 96 5.64 8.92 2.02
CA SER A 96 5.90 8.09 3.20
C SER A 96 7.06 7.13 2.96
N LEU A 97 7.17 6.58 1.75
CA LEU A 97 8.28 5.72 1.35
C LEU A 97 9.60 6.49 1.30
N GLY A 98 9.61 7.68 0.72
CA GLY A 98 10.77 8.57 0.72
C GLY A 98 11.24 8.88 2.15
N LEU A 99 10.32 9.25 3.04
CA LEU A 99 10.65 9.48 4.45
C LEU A 99 11.17 8.22 5.14
N ALA A 100 10.53 7.07 4.91
CA ALA A 100 10.90 5.79 5.51
C ALA A 100 12.27 5.29 5.06
N VAL A 101 12.63 5.47 3.78
CA VAL A 101 13.90 4.99 3.20
C VAL A 101 15.04 6.00 3.40
N LEU A 102 14.79 7.29 3.15
CA LEU A 102 15.85 8.30 2.99
C LEU A 102 16.02 9.21 4.21
N CYS A 103 14.98 9.39 5.03
CA CYS A 103 14.99 10.30 6.19
C CYS A 103 15.14 9.59 7.53
N SER A 104 14.56 8.40 7.64
CA SER A 104 14.77 7.51 8.78
C SER A 104 15.59 6.32 8.32
N ASN A 105 16.63 5.92 9.06
CA ASN A 105 17.26 4.60 8.87
C ASN A 105 16.33 3.46 9.36
N SER A 106 15.01 3.62 9.24
CA SER A 106 14.02 2.71 9.82
C SER A 106 13.95 1.36 9.09
N PHE A 107 14.53 1.27 7.88
CA PHE A 107 14.75 0.01 7.17
C PHE A 107 15.71 -0.95 7.88
N LEU A 108 16.68 -0.46 8.66
CA LEU A 108 17.87 -1.25 9.04
C LEU A 108 18.35 -1.08 10.49
N THR A 109 17.55 -0.47 11.38
CA THR A 109 17.87 -0.11 12.79
C THR A 109 18.54 1.27 12.95
N GLY A 110 18.13 2.00 14.00
CA GLY A 110 18.66 3.32 14.40
C GLY A 110 17.79 4.51 14.00
N GLN A 111 17.07 5.10 14.96
CA GLN A 111 16.21 6.29 14.78
C GLN A 111 17.02 7.59 14.63
N HIS A 112 17.85 7.72 13.59
CA HIS A 112 18.39 9.03 13.25
C HIS A 112 17.50 9.68 12.19
N TRP A 113 16.75 10.71 12.59
CA TRP A 113 15.92 11.49 11.68
C TRP A 113 16.71 12.67 11.11
N ASN A 114 16.96 12.66 9.80
CA ASN A 114 17.60 13.79 9.14
C ASN A 114 16.55 14.82 8.70
N LYS A 115 16.45 15.92 9.46
CA LYS A 115 15.48 17.02 9.18
C LYS A 115 15.68 17.70 7.83
N LEU A 116 16.93 17.84 7.37
CA LEU A 116 17.23 18.45 6.06
C LEU A 116 16.76 17.55 4.92
N ARG A 117 17.03 16.24 5.00
CA ARG A 117 16.52 15.27 4.02
C ARG A 117 15.00 15.20 4.04
N ALA A 118 14.38 15.24 5.22
CA ALA A 118 12.93 15.28 5.33
C ALA A 118 12.36 16.49 4.58
N LYS A 119 12.93 17.68 4.81
CA LYS A 119 12.54 18.90 4.10
C LYS A 119 12.69 18.74 2.57
N MET A 120 13.81 18.19 2.10
CA MET A 120 13.99 17.94 0.67
C MET A 120 12.90 17.03 0.09
N ILE A 121 12.49 15.98 0.81
CA ILE A 121 11.42 15.07 0.37
C ILE A 121 10.05 15.76 0.41
N TYR A 122 9.79 16.58 1.42
CA TYR A 122 8.60 17.42 1.45
C TYR A 122 8.56 18.35 0.25
N ASP A 123 9.64 19.07 -0.02
CA ASP A 123 9.73 20.01 -1.15
C ASP A 123 9.59 19.27 -2.50
N LEU A 124 10.22 18.11 -2.65
CA LEU A 124 10.13 17.29 -3.87
C LEU A 124 8.70 16.79 -4.10
N HIS A 125 8.02 16.31 -3.05
CA HIS A 125 6.63 15.86 -3.13
C HIS A 125 5.66 17.03 -3.36
N ASP A 126 5.82 18.14 -2.64
CA ASP A 126 4.84 19.22 -2.63
C ASP A 126 4.98 20.12 -3.89
N TYR A 127 6.18 20.25 -4.48
CA TYR A 127 6.43 21.13 -5.62
C TYR A 127 6.78 20.40 -6.94
N HIS A 128 7.27 19.17 -6.88
CA HIS A 128 7.81 18.47 -8.05
C HIS A 128 7.20 17.09 -8.30
N TYR A 129 6.15 16.70 -7.56
CA TYR A 129 5.54 15.37 -7.66
C TYR A 129 5.20 14.97 -9.11
N GLU A 130 4.61 15.86 -9.91
CA GLU A 130 4.21 15.54 -11.30
C GLU A 130 5.41 15.22 -12.21
N SER A 131 6.60 15.76 -11.90
CA SER A 131 7.83 15.48 -12.64
C SER A 131 8.52 14.18 -12.22
N LEU A 132 8.08 13.57 -11.12
CA LEU A 132 8.62 12.30 -10.62
C LEU A 132 7.87 11.10 -11.17
N LEU A 133 6.69 11.32 -11.75
CA LEU A 133 5.87 10.27 -12.33
C LEU A 133 6.29 10.04 -13.78
N ASP A 134 6.57 8.79 -14.11
CA ASP A 134 6.61 8.32 -15.49
C ASP A 134 5.21 8.30 -16.12
N GLU A 135 5.12 7.86 -17.38
CA GLU A 135 3.86 7.75 -18.12
C GLU A 135 2.84 6.79 -17.46
N PHE A 136 3.26 6.01 -16.47
CA PHE A 136 2.44 5.08 -15.69
C PHE A 136 2.17 5.57 -14.26
N GLY A 137 2.64 6.76 -13.87
CA GLY A 137 2.44 7.28 -12.52
C GLY A 137 3.45 6.79 -11.48
N MET A 138 4.65 6.33 -11.89
CA MET A 138 5.74 5.89 -10.99
C MET A 138 6.95 6.82 -10.96
#